data_AF-A0A550H8T7-F1
#
_entry.id   AF-A0A550H8T7-F1
#
_cell.length_a   1.000
_cell.length_b   1.000
_cell.length_c   1.000
_cell.angle_alpha   90.00
_cell.angle_beta   90.00
_cell.angle_gamma   90.00
#
_symmetry.space_group_name_H-M   'P 1'
#
loop_
_entity.id
_entity.type
_entity.pdbx_description
1 polymer ?
#
loop_
_entity_poly.entity_id
_entity_poly.type
_entity_poly.pdbx_seq_one_letter_code
_entity_poly.pdbx_strand_id
1 'polypeptide(L)'
;TQGMAAASHALIPLRKQSMKVEAIIAEVTVEKCVGCGACASVCPFKAIDWGPTGFPRVNKAACKGCGLCSVECPVSAMQLKYFKDYQLIPAIDGILDSEYVTPENPDEPVVLVMACRWCSYAAADLAGIMRLKYPTNTRILLVPCTGRVDFKHIFEAFEKGADGVVIAGCLKEQCHYIDGNLIAEKRVDNAKKTLKVLGLDPERLEMIFNSAGMPREFAAFMNSFTEKIIEKKRIEREKVSVFNEPEIPAEDD
;
A
#
# COMPACT_ATOMS: atom_id res chain seq x y z
N THR A 1 -3.89 26.82 -32.17
CA THR A 1 -2.94 25.70 -32.33
C THR A 1 -2.61 25.13 -30.96
N GLN A 2 -2.24 23.84 -30.86
CA GLN A 2 -1.86 23.21 -29.58
C GLN A 2 -0.75 23.98 -28.84
N GLY A 3 0.14 24.66 -29.58
CA GLY A 3 1.18 25.53 -29.00
C GLY A 3 0.64 26.71 -28.20
N MET A 4 -0.42 27.39 -28.68
CA MET A 4 -1.06 28.47 -27.91
C MET A 4 -1.76 27.96 -26.65
N ALA A 5 -2.37 26.77 -26.72
CA ALA A 5 -3.00 26.14 -25.56
C ALA A 5 -1.95 25.76 -24.50
N ALA A 6 -0.85 25.12 -24.91
CA ALA A 6 0.25 24.77 -24.01
C ALA A 6 0.90 26.02 -23.38
N ALA A 7 1.14 27.07 -24.17
CA ALA A 7 1.67 28.34 -23.68
C ALA A 7 0.74 28.99 -22.64
N SER A 8 -0.57 29.01 -22.91
CA SER A 8 -1.58 29.52 -21.98
C SER A 8 -1.58 28.73 -20.66
N HIS A 9 -1.55 27.40 -20.71
CA HIS A 9 -1.48 26.55 -19.52
C HIS A 9 -0.18 26.72 -18.73
N ALA A 10 0.96 26.85 -19.40
CA ALA A 10 2.25 27.12 -18.76
C ALA A 10 2.29 28.51 -18.09
N LEU A 11 1.57 29.50 -18.64
CA LEU A 11 1.48 30.83 -18.05
C LEU A 11 0.75 30.84 -16.70
N ILE A 12 -0.16 29.90 -16.45
CA ILE A 12 -0.93 29.83 -15.21
C ILE A 12 -0.03 29.70 -13.97
N PRO A 13 0.88 28.70 -13.86
CA PRO A 13 1.81 28.63 -12.75
C PRO A 13 2.86 29.74 -12.78
N LEU A 14 3.34 30.17 -13.96
CA LEU A 14 4.36 31.22 -14.08
C LEU A 14 3.87 32.60 -13.61
N ARG A 15 2.57 32.92 -13.82
CA ARG A 15 1.96 34.17 -13.36
C ARG A 15 1.69 34.15 -11.85
N LYS A 16 1.55 32.98 -11.23
CA LYS A 16 1.30 32.86 -9.79
C LYS A 16 2.62 32.94 -9.03
N GLN A 17 2.65 33.75 -7.97
CA GLN A 17 3.82 33.87 -7.08
C GLN A 17 4.05 32.62 -6.21
N SER A 18 3.05 31.74 -6.10
CA SER A 18 3.14 30.50 -5.34
C SER A 18 2.25 29.42 -5.94
N MET A 19 2.61 28.16 -5.69
CA MET A 19 1.85 26.99 -6.12
C MET A 19 1.61 26.09 -4.91
N LYS A 20 0.40 25.53 -4.83
CA LYS A 20 0.08 24.49 -3.87
C LYS A 20 0.67 23.17 -4.37
N VAL A 21 1.45 22.51 -3.52
CA VAL A 21 1.91 21.14 -3.74
C VAL A 21 0.99 20.17 -2.98
N GLU A 22 0.94 18.91 -3.40
CA GLU A 22 0.20 17.89 -2.66
C GLU A 22 0.74 17.77 -1.22
N ALA A 23 -0.17 17.55 -0.27
CA ALA A 23 0.17 17.47 1.16
C ALA A 23 0.55 16.05 1.61
N ILE A 24 0.48 15.05 0.72
CA ILE A 24 0.93 13.67 0.98
C ILE A 24 2.46 13.66 0.87
N ILE A 25 3.11 14.13 1.92
CA ILE A 25 4.56 14.23 2.03
C ILE A 25 5.06 13.46 3.25
N ALA A 26 6.32 13.01 3.18
CA ALA A 26 6.94 12.34 4.31
C ALA A 26 7.28 13.34 5.43
N GLU A 27 7.21 12.87 6.67
CA GLU A 27 7.66 13.58 7.86
C GLU A 27 8.50 12.66 8.76
N VAL A 28 9.37 13.27 9.54
CA VAL A 28 10.21 12.58 10.51
C VAL A 28 9.80 12.98 11.92
N THR A 29 9.68 12.01 12.82
CA THR A 29 9.61 12.22 14.27
C THR A 29 11.04 12.11 14.82
N VAL A 30 11.66 13.25 15.13
CA VAL A 30 13.09 13.34 15.46
C VAL A 30 13.42 12.54 16.72
N GLU A 31 12.50 12.52 17.67
CA GLU A 31 12.62 11.84 18.97
C GLU A 31 12.74 10.31 18.82
N LYS A 32 12.20 9.75 17.72
CA LYS A 32 12.31 8.32 17.40
C LYS A 32 13.48 8.01 16.47
N CYS A 33 14.11 9.02 15.87
CA CYS A 33 15.06 8.83 14.80
C CYS A 33 16.43 8.42 15.35
N VAL A 34 16.99 7.33 14.82
CA VAL A 34 18.33 6.84 15.19
C VAL A 34 19.43 7.27 14.20
N GLY A 35 19.12 8.10 13.20
CA GLY A 35 20.11 8.62 12.26
C GLY A 35 20.77 7.58 11.34
N CYS A 36 20.10 6.46 11.02
CA CYS A 36 20.68 5.39 10.20
C CYS A 36 20.80 5.71 8.69
N GLY A 37 20.05 6.71 8.19
CA GLY A 37 20.12 7.14 6.78
C GLY A 37 19.34 6.31 5.76
N ALA A 38 18.70 5.21 6.16
CA ALA A 38 17.93 4.33 5.26
C ALA A 38 16.84 5.07 4.45
N CYS A 39 16.20 6.07 5.07
CA CYS A 39 15.20 6.89 4.40
C CYS A 39 15.77 7.70 3.23
N ALA A 40 16.99 8.22 3.37
CA ALA A 40 17.63 9.03 2.34
C ALA A 40 18.13 8.15 1.18
N SER A 41 18.69 6.96 1.50
CA SER A 41 19.20 6.04 0.49
C SER A 41 18.10 5.49 -0.43
N VAL A 42 16.90 5.24 0.10
CA VAL A 42 15.78 4.70 -0.69
C VAL A 42 15.02 5.78 -1.48
N CYS A 43 15.27 7.07 -1.26
CA CYS A 43 14.45 8.12 -1.87
C CYS A 43 14.84 8.37 -3.34
N PRO A 44 14.00 8.00 -4.34
CA PRO A 44 14.36 8.16 -5.75
C PRO A 44 14.39 9.64 -6.18
N PHE A 45 13.73 10.51 -5.40
CA PHE A 45 13.65 11.95 -5.65
C PHE A 45 14.72 12.76 -4.91
N LYS A 46 15.59 12.11 -4.12
CA LYS A 46 16.60 12.78 -3.28
C LYS A 46 15.99 13.90 -2.42
N ALA A 47 14.78 13.66 -1.91
CA ALA A 47 13.99 14.65 -1.17
C ALA A 47 14.36 14.73 0.32
N ILE A 48 15.33 13.93 0.78
CA ILE A 48 15.73 13.86 2.18
C ILE A 48 17.19 14.28 2.27
N ASP A 49 17.44 15.37 3.00
CA ASP A 49 18.77 15.89 3.31
C ASP A 49 19.09 15.78 4.80
N TRP A 50 20.32 16.07 5.19
CA TRP A 50 20.71 16.12 6.60
C TRP A 50 20.65 17.56 7.10
N GLY A 51 19.86 17.78 8.14
CA GLY A 51 19.76 19.06 8.82
C GLY A 51 21.02 19.38 9.63
N PRO A 52 21.20 20.65 10.05
CA PRO A 52 22.32 21.07 10.88
C PRO A 52 22.34 20.41 12.26
N THR A 53 21.21 19.86 12.70
CA THR A 53 21.06 19.09 13.96
C THR A 53 21.49 17.63 13.85
N GLY A 54 21.96 17.20 12.67
CA GLY A 54 22.38 15.81 12.45
C GLY A 54 21.23 14.82 12.31
N PHE A 55 20.02 15.28 11.97
CA PHE A 55 18.85 14.45 11.68
C PHE A 55 18.35 14.65 10.23
N PRO A 56 17.70 13.64 9.62
CA PRO A 56 17.16 13.78 8.29
C PRO A 56 16.05 14.84 8.26
N ARG A 57 15.97 15.60 7.17
CA ARG A 57 14.94 16.60 6.92
C ARG A 57 14.36 16.36 5.53
N VAL A 58 13.03 16.43 5.45
CA VAL A 58 12.31 16.24 4.19
C VAL A 58 12.14 17.58 3.49
N ASN A 59 12.69 17.72 2.29
CA ASN A 59 12.36 18.80 1.37
C ASN A 59 10.92 18.57 0.84
N LYS A 60 10.00 19.36 1.39
CA LYS A 60 8.55 19.27 1.10
C LYS A 60 8.21 19.53 -0.37
N ALA A 61 9.02 20.30 -1.10
CA ALA A 61 8.80 20.59 -2.51
C ALA A 61 9.29 19.46 -3.44
N ALA A 62 10.36 18.76 -3.03
CA ALA A 62 10.91 17.64 -3.78
C ALA A 62 10.15 16.31 -3.49
N CYS A 63 9.64 16.14 -2.28
CA CYS A 63 8.92 14.94 -1.87
C CYS A 63 7.67 14.73 -2.73
N LYS A 64 7.57 13.55 -3.36
CA LYS A 64 6.40 13.16 -4.18
C LYS A 64 5.41 12.24 -3.45
N GLY A 65 5.73 11.83 -2.21
CA GLY A 65 4.78 11.09 -1.38
C GLY A 65 4.66 9.59 -1.64
N CYS A 66 5.69 8.93 -2.20
CA CYS A 66 5.61 7.50 -2.51
C CYS A 66 5.56 6.58 -1.28
N GLY A 67 6.10 7.01 -0.13
CA GLY A 67 6.07 6.25 1.12
C GLY A 67 7.18 5.20 1.31
N LEU A 68 8.16 5.09 0.41
CA LEU A 68 9.29 4.14 0.59
C LEU A 68 10.05 4.41 1.89
N CYS A 69 10.37 5.68 2.16
CA CYS A 69 11.12 6.06 3.36
C CYS A 69 10.41 5.74 4.69
N SER A 70 9.07 5.66 4.71
CA SER A 70 8.33 5.22 5.91
C SER A 70 8.42 3.72 6.11
N VAL A 71 8.52 2.94 5.04
CA VAL A 71 8.68 1.47 5.11
C VAL A 71 10.11 1.09 5.47
N GLU A 72 11.11 1.73 4.87
CA GLU A 72 12.53 1.44 5.16
C GLU A 72 13.00 1.95 6.52
N CYS A 73 12.17 2.69 7.27
CA CYS A 73 12.55 3.20 8.57
C CYS A 73 12.39 2.11 9.64
N PRO A 74 13.48 1.56 10.21
CA PRO A 74 13.40 0.43 11.13
C PRO A 74 12.72 0.79 12.47
N VAL A 75 12.73 2.07 12.82
CA VAL A 75 12.17 2.62 14.07
C VAL A 75 10.85 3.36 13.84
N SER A 76 10.28 3.28 12.63
CA SER A 76 9.02 3.95 12.24
C SER A 76 9.00 5.46 12.52
N ALA A 77 10.17 6.10 12.59
CA ALA A 77 10.31 7.55 12.76
C ALA A 77 9.87 8.32 11.52
N MET A 78 10.02 7.73 10.34
CA MET A 78 9.50 8.27 9.08
C MET A 78 8.07 7.82 8.88
N GLN A 79 7.18 8.76 8.58
CA GLN A 79 5.78 8.50 8.29
C GLN A 79 5.32 9.32 7.08
N LEU A 80 4.34 8.81 6.34
CA LEU A 80 3.75 9.53 5.21
C LEU A 80 2.43 10.18 5.65
N LYS A 81 2.31 11.50 5.52
CA LYS A 81 1.06 12.20 5.88
C LYS A 81 -0.14 11.61 5.15
N TYR A 82 -1.23 11.42 5.89
CA TYR A 82 -2.50 10.79 5.45
C TYR A 82 -2.42 9.30 5.13
N PHE A 83 -1.24 8.68 5.25
CA PHE A 83 -1.02 7.24 5.08
C PHE A 83 -0.01 6.75 6.12
N LYS A 84 -0.16 7.18 7.37
CA LYS A 84 0.70 6.76 8.47
C LYS A 84 0.31 5.35 8.92
N ASP A 85 1.22 4.64 9.58
CA ASP A 85 0.95 3.26 10.00
C ASP A 85 -0.28 3.18 10.91
N TYR A 86 -0.42 4.11 11.86
CA TYR A 86 -1.60 4.20 12.74
C TYR A 86 -2.91 4.57 12.02
N GLN A 87 -2.87 4.87 10.72
CA GLN A 87 -4.05 5.10 9.90
C GLN A 87 -4.32 3.91 8.99
N LEU A 88 -3.25 3.34 8.38
CA LEU A 88 -3.36 2.21 7.48
C LEU A 88 -3.74 0.92 8.21
N ILE A 89 -3.15 0.64 9.37
CA ILE A 89 -3.42 -0.57 10.14
C ILE A 89 -4.90 -0.61 10.58
N PRO A 90 -5.46 0.42 11.25
CA PRO A 90 -6.90 0.43 11.56
C PRO A 90 -7.81 0.45 10.33
N ALA A 91 -7.36 0.99 9.19
CA ALA A 91 -8.12 0.91 7.95
C ALA A 91 -8.19 -0.52 7.39
N ILE A 92 -7.13 -1.32 7.58
CA ILE A 92 -7.12 -2.76 7.24
C ILE A 92 -8.05 -3.52 8.19
N ASP A 93 -8.00 -3.21 9.48
CA ASP A 93 -8.89 -3.81 10.47
C ASP A 93 -10.36 -3.52 10.11
N GLY A 94 -10.73 -2.24 10.00
CA GLY A 94 -12.12 -1.84 9.74
C GLY A 94 -12.67 -2.25 8.36
N ILE A 95 -11.82 -2.43 7.34
CA ILE A 95 -12.29 -2.94 6.03
C ILE A 95 -12.54 -4.45 6.05
N LEU A 96 -11.92 -5.19 6.98
CA LEU A 96 -12.05 -6.64 7.12
C LEU A 96 -13.06 -7.04 8.22
N ASP A 97 -13.19 -6.25 9.28
CA ASP A 97 -14.11 -6.44 10.41
C ASP A 97 -15.52 -5.86 10.18
N SER A 98 -15.93 -5.71 8.92
CA SER A 98 -17.25 -5.16 8.58
C SER A 98 -18.27 -6.29 8.37
N GLU A 99 -19.49 -6.08 8.88
CA GLU A 99 -20.63 -7.01 8.73
C GLU A 99 -20.92 -7.37 7.27
N TYR A 100 -20.61 -6.48 6.34
CA TYR A 100 -20.78 -6.69 4.89
C TYR A 100 -19.64 -7.52 4.28
N VAL A 101 -18.66 -7.93 5.08
CA VAL A 101 -17.38 -8.49 4.62
C VAL A 101 -17.12 -9.85 5.21
N THR A 102 -17.44 -10.07 6.49
CA THR A 102 -17.46 -11.41 7.06
C THR A 102 -18.58 -12.21 6.39
N PRO A 103 -18.27 -13.08 5.42
CA PRO A 103 -19.32 -13.83 4.77
C PRO A 103 -19.91 -14.79 5.78
N GLU A 104 -21.24 -14.81 5.87
CA GLU A 104 -21.98 -15.83 6.63
C GLU A 104 -21.65 -17.24 6.11
N ASN A 105 -21.20 -17.33 4.85
CA ASN A 105 -20.74 -18.55 4.21
C ASN A 105 -19.25 -18.83 4.51
N PRO A 106 -18.93 -19.96 5.17
CA PRO A 106 -17.55 -20.39 5.42
C PRO A 106 -16.72 -20.64 4.15
N ASP A 107 -17.36 -20.85 3.00
CA ASP A 107 -16.67 -21.17 1.74
C ASP A 107 -16.34 -19.93 0.89
N GLU A 108 -16.83 -18.75 1.27
CA GLU A 108 -16.54 -17.50 0.54
C GLU A 108 -15.30 -16.81 1.16
N PRO A 109 -14.17 -16.72 0.44
CA PRO A 109 -12.96 -16.13 0.99
C PRO A 109 -13.03 -14.60 0.99
N VAL A 110 -12.33 -13.93 1.90
CA VAL A 110 -12.18 -12.46 1.84
C VAL A 110 -10.85 -12.11 1.18
N VAL A 111 -10.87 -11.26 0.14
CA VAL A 111 -9.65 -10.81 -0.54
C VAL A 111 -9.43 -9.31 -0.32
N LEU A 112 -8.31 -8.95 0.32
CA LEU A 112 -7.89 -7.56 0.45
C LEU A 112 -6.96 -7.16 -0.72
N VAL A 113 -7.26 -6.05 -1.37
CA VAL A 113 -6.45 -5.46 -2.44
C VAL A 113 -5.91 -4.12 -1.97
N MET A 114 -4.59 -4.00 -1.78
CA MET A 114 -3.93 -2.72 -1.56
C MET A 114 -3.54 -2.12 -2.91
N ALA A 115 -4.33 -1.16 -3.39
CA ALA A 115 -4.24 -0.64 -4.74
C ALA A 115 -3.56 0.73 -4.81
N CYS A 116 -2.54 0.83 -5.67
CA CYS A 116 -1.89 2.09 -5.99
C CYS A 116 -2.89 3.10 -6.58
N ARG A 117 -2.93 4.30 -6.01
CA ARG A 117 -3.76 5.44 -6.41
C ARG A 117 -3.75 5.72 -7.91
N TRP A 118 -2.59 5.63 -8.55
CA TRP A 118 -2.39 6.14 -9.91
C TRP A 118 -2.83 5.20 -11.02
N CYS A 119 -2.77 3.89 -10.80
CA CYS A 119 -3.06 2.92 -11.86
C CYS A 119 -4.08 1.90 -11.41
N SER A 120 -3.73 1.05 -10.43
CA SER A 120 -4.60 -0.07 -10.08
C SER A 120 -5.92 0.35 -9.46
N TYR A 121 -5.93 1.39 -8.62
CA TYR A 121 -7.18 1.93 -8.08
C TYR A 121 -8.05 2.52 -9.20
N ALA A 122 -7.46 3.31 -10.10
CA ALA A 122 -8.16 3.86 -11.25
C ALA A 122 -8.68 2.77 -12.22
N ALA A 123 -7.97 1.65 -12.36
CA ALA A 123 -8.42 0.52 -13.15
C ALA A 123 -9.61 -0.20 -12.49
N ALA A 124 -9.62 -0.31 -11.17
CA ALA A 124 -10.75 -0.84 -10.42
C ALA A 124 -11.98 0.08 -10.56
N ASP A 125 -11.79 1.40 -10.46
CA ASP A 125 -12.84 2.39 -10.71
C ASP A 125 -13.40 2.25 -12.13
N LEU A 126 -12.52 2.14 -13.14
CA LEU A 126 -12.91 1.98 -14.53
C LEU A 126 -13.62 0.63 -14.77
N ALA A 127 -13.23 -0.44 -14.09
CA ALA A 127 -13.94 -1.71 -14.13
C ALA A 127 -15.39 -1.56 -13.61
N GLY A 128 -15.59 -0.76 -12.56
CA GLY A 128 -16.91 -0.38 -12.06
C GLY A 128 -17.75 0.40 -13.09
N ILE A 129 -17.16 1.42 -13.73
CA ILE A 129 -17.82 2.21 -14.80
C ILE A 129 -18.24 1.31 -15.98
N MET A 130 -17.35 0.38 -16.36
CA MET A 130 -17.59 -0.58 -17.43
C MET A 130 -18.51 -1.74 -17.05
N ARG A 131 -18.97 -1.79 -15.79
CA ARG A 131 -19.83 -2.85 -15.24
C ARG A 131 -19.20 -4.25 -15.38
N LEU A 132 -17.86 -4.33 -15.32
CA LEU A 132 -17.15 -5.59 -15.34
C LEU A 132 -17.41 -6.33 -14.03
N LYS A 133 -17.74 -7.62 -14.13
CA LYS A 133 -18.00 -8.47 -12.97
C LYS A 133 -16.69 -9.06 -12.46
N TYR A 134 -16.50 -8.94 -11.16
CA TYR A 134 -15.50 -9.65 -10.38
C TYR A 134 -16.09 -9.93 -8.99
N PRO A 135 -15.47 -10.79 -8.17
CA PRO A 135 -16.08 -11.30 -6.95
C PRO A 135 -16.36 -10.21 -5.91
N THR A 136 -17.53 -10.27 -5.25
CA THR A 136 -18.06 -9.26 -4.32
C THR A 136 -17.39 -9.26 -2.95
N ASN A 137 -16.64 -10.30 -2.65
CA ASN A 137 -15.78 -10.50 -1.48
C ASN A 137 -14.39 -9.86 -1.61
N THR A 138 -14.17 -9.04 -2.65
CA THR A 138 -12.97 -8.22 -2.83
C THR A 138 -13.10 -6.88 -2.08
N ARG A 139 -12.07 -6.48 -1.34
CA ARG A 139 -11.99 -5.20 -0.62
C ARG A 139 -10.80 -4.41 -1.09
N ILE A 140 -11.00 -3.16 -1.52
CA ILE A 140 -9.92 -2.34 -2.08
C ILE A 140 -9.55 -1.26 -1.07
N LEU A 141 -8.32 -1.33 -0.56
CA LEU A 141 -7.70 -0.28 0.22
C LEU A 141 -6.80 0.56 -0.68
N LEU A 142 -7.08 1.85 -0.78
CA LEU A 142 -6.23 2.78 -1.53
C LEU A 142 -4.92 3.02 -0.78
N VAL A 143 -3.80 2.88 -1.49
CA VAL A 143 -2.48 3.32 -1.04
C VAL A 143 -1.88 4.30 -2.07
N PRO A 144 -1.04 5.27 -1.66
CA PRO A 144 -0.49 6.25 -2.59
C PRO A 144 0.40 5.58 -3.63
N CYS A 145 1.15 4.55 -3.21
CA CYS A 145 1.98 3.69 -4.03
C CYS A 145 2.07 2.31 -3.38
N THR A 146 2.28 1.26 -4.16
CA THR A 146 2.65 -0.05 -3.61
C THR A 146 3.95 -0.01 -2.81
N GLY A 147 4.85 0.93 -3.10
CA GLY A 147 6.06 1.17 -2.30
C GLY A 147 5.78 1.51 -0.82
N ARG A 148 4.58 2.01 -0.50
CA ARG A 148 4.14 2.31 0.88
C ARG A 148 3.70 1.07 1.66
N VAL A 149 3.37 -0.03 0.96
CA VAL A 149 2.95 -1.28 1.59
C VAL A 149 4.15 -1.95 2.25
N ASP A 150 4.06 -2.10 3.57
CA ASP A 150 5.03 -2.78 4.42
C ASP A 150 4.59 -4.22 4.70
N PHE A 151 5.52 -5.07 5.16
CA PHE A 151 5.23 -6.38 5.72
C PHE A 151 4.13 -6.30 6.79
N LYS A 152 4.17 -5.27 7.64
CA LYS A 152 3.17 -5.06 8.70
C LYS A 152 1.75 -5.03 8.14
N HIS A 153 1.53 -4.33 7.03
CA HIS A 153 0.21 -4.24 6.41
C HIS A 153 -0.25 -5.57 5.81
N ILE A 154 0.69 -6.32 5.20
CA ILE A 154 0.39 -7.62 4.60
C ILE A 154 -0.03 -8.61 5.68
N PHE A 155 0.73 -8.70 6.78
CA PHE A 155 0.42 -9.64 7.85
C PHE A 155 -0.77 -9.21 8.70
N GLU A 156 -0.94 -7.91 8.96
CA GLU A 156 -2.15 -7.38 9.56
C GLU A 156 -3.39 -7.82 8.78
N ALA A 157 -3.35 -7.77 7.45
CA ALA A 157 -4.49 -8.19 6.63
C ALA A 157 -4.84 -9.68 6.84
N PHE A 158 -3.84 -10.56 6.89
CA PHE A 158 -4.07 -11.98 7.18
C PHE A 158 -4.60 -12.19 8.60
N GLU A 159 -4.01 -11.51 9.58
CA GLU A 159 -4.41 -11.59 10.99
C GLU A 159 -5.86 -11.13 11.22
N LYS A 160 -6.27 -10.06 10.52
CA LYS A 160 -7.64 -9.54 10.52
C LYS A 160 -8.61 -10.33 9.63
N GLY A 161 -8.17 -11.45 9.07
CA GLY A 161 -9.05 -12.43 8.44
C GLY A 161 -9.18 -12.35 6.92
N ALA A 162 -8.23 -11.70 6.23
CA ALA A 162 -8.11 -11.86 4.79
C ALA A 162 -7.62 -13.28 4.45
N ASP A 163 -8.32 -13.96 3.54
CA ASP A 163 -7.96 -15.28 3.03
C ASP A 163 -6.97 -15.18 1.86
N GLY A 164 -6.93 -14.01 1.21
CA GLY A 164 -5.94 -13.63 0.22
C GLY A 164 -5.66 -12.12 0.22
N VAL A 165 -4.43 -11.75 -0.11
CA VAL A 165 -3.96 -10.36 -0.18
C VAL A 165 -3.37 -10.09 -1.56
N VAL A 166 -3.80 -9.01 -2.20
CA VAL A 166 -3.32 -8.58 -3.51
C VAL A 166 -2.68 -7.20 -3.38
N ILE A 167 -1.44 -7.08 -3.82
CA ILE A 167 -0.77 -5.78 -3.96
C ILE A 167 -0.90 -5.34 -5.41
N ALA A 168 -1.66 -4.28 -5.69
CA ALA A 168 -1.93 -3.86 -7.06
C ALA A 168 -1.17 -2.57 -7.39
N GLY A 169 -0.20 -2.67 -8.29
CA GLY A 169 0.70 -1.58 -8.68
C GLY A 169 0.60 -1.16 -10.15
N CYS A 170 1.22 -0.02 -10.45
CA CYS A 170 1.46 0.43 -11.83
C CYS A 170 2.29 -0.61 -12.60
N LEU A 171 2.17 -0.64 -13.94
CA LEU A 171 3.07 -1.41 -14.79
C LEU A 171 4.55 -1.16 -14.43
N LYS A 172 5.37 -2.21 -14.55
CA LYS A 172 6.83 -2.10 -14.38
C LYS A 172 7.38 -1.05 -15.35
N GLU A 173 8.38 -0.30 -14.91
CA GLU A 173 8.93 0.87 -15.63
C GLU A 173 7.96 2.06 -15.83
N GLN A 174 6.71 1.96 -15.37
CA GLN A 174 5.70 3.03 -15.47
C GLN A 174 5.21 3.47 -14.09
N CYS A 175 6.00 3.23 -13.04
CA CYS A 175 5.65 3.73 -11.72
C CYS A 175 5.59 5.25 -11.74
N HIS A 176 4.50 5.82 -11.22
CA HIS A 176 4.41 7.27 -11.03
C HIS A 176 5.57 7.82 -10.18
N TYR A 177 6.14 6.97 -9.32
CA TYR A 177 7.24 7.30 -8.42
C TYR A 177 8.58 6.65 -8.79
N ILE A 178 8.82 6.40 -10.08
CA ILE A 178 10.05 5.82 -10.66
C ILE A 178 10.13 4.30 -10.45
N ASP A 179 10.38 3.82 -9.23
CA ASP A 179 10.70 2.41 -8.96
C ASP A 179 10.05 1.85 -7.68
N GLY A 180 9.10 2.58 -7.09
CA GLY A 180 8.43 2.14 -5.85
C GLY A 180 7.71 0.79 -5.95
N ASN A 181 7.20 0.44 -7.14
CA ASN A 181 6.58 -0.86 -7.40
C ASN A 181 7.60 -2.00 -7.50
N LEU A 182 8.81 -1.75 -8.01
CA LEU A 182 9.87 -2.77 -8.11
C LEU A 182 10.44 -3.10 -6.73
N ILE A 183 10.54 -2.11 -5.84
CA ILE A 183 10.93 -2.34 -4.44
C ILE A 183 9.83 -3.14 -3.72
N ALA A 184 8.57 -2.79 -3.93
CA ALA A 184 7.44 -3.52 -3.38
C ALA A 184 7.37 -4.99 -3.88
N GLU A 185 7.71 -5.26 -5.14
CA GLU A 185 7.75 -6.61 -5.70
C GLU A 185 8.71 -7.52 -4.92
N LYS A 186 9.95 -7.06 -4.72
CA LYS A 186 10.94 -7.79 -3.90
C LYS A 186 10.45 -8.03 -2.47
N ARG A 187 9.70 -7.08 -1.92
CA ARG A 187 9.09 -7.19 -0.58
C ARG A 187 7.99 -8.25 -0.55
N VAL A 188 7.12 -8.27 -1.56
CA VAL A 188 6.07 -9.29 -1.72
C VAL A 188 6.69 -10.68 -1.88
N ASP A 189 7.74 -10.83 -2.68
CA ASP A 189 8.46 -12.10 -2.83
C ASP A 189 9.03 -12.60 -1.50
N ASN A 190 9.56 -11.69 -0.67
CA ASN A 190 10.03 -12.04 0.66
C ASN A 190 8.88 -12.36 1.62
N ALA A 191 7.75 -11.65 1.53
CA ALA A 191 6.56 -11.95 2.33
C ALA A 191 5.97 -13.32 1.98
N LYS A 192 5.96 -13.70 0.69
CA LYS A 192 5.59 -15.05 0.24
C LYS A 192 6.46 -16.15 0.88
N LYS A 193 7.77 -15.93 0.98
CA LYS A 193 8.67 -16.87 1.67
C LYS A 193 8.33 -16.97 3.15
N THR A 194 8.02 -15.86 3.80
CA THR A 194 7.60 -15.84 5.20
C THR A 194 6.27 -16.56 5.40
N LEU A 195 5.28 -16.39 4.52
CA LEU A 195 4.02 -17.15 4.56
C LEU A 195 4.26 -18.66 4.57
N LYS A 196 5.18 -19.13 3.71
CA LYS A 196 5.57 -20.55 3.67
C LYS A 196 6.12 -21.04 5.02
N VAL A 197 6.94 -20.23 5.69
CA VAL A 197 7.50 -20.55 7.01
C VAL A 197 6.41 -20.61 8.07
N LEU A 198 5.40 -19.75 7.96
CA LEU A 198 4.22 -19.72 8.85
C LEU A 198 3.19 -20.81 8.52
N GLY A 199 3.46 -21.70 7.56
CA GLY A 199 2.54 -22.76 7.16
C GLY A 199 1.34 -22.29 6.32
N LEU A 200 1.36 -21.04 5.85
CA LEU A 200 0.37 -20.51 4.92
C LEU A 200 0.82 -20.71 3.48
N ASP A 201 -0.13 -20.95 2.59
CA ASP A 201 0.13 -21.11 1.17
C ASP A 201 0.59 -19.76 0.57
N PRO A 202 1.79 -19.67 -0.04
CA PRO A 202 2.31 -18.42 -0.61
C PRO A 202 1.46 -17.82 -1.73
N GLU A 203 0.64 -18.61 -2.42
CA GLU A 203 -0.26 -18.14 -3.47
C GLU A 203 -1.45 -17.33 -2.91
N ARG A 204 -1.60 -17.27 -1.58
CA ARG A 204 -2.54 -16.36 -0.92
C ARG A 204 -2.11 -14.90 -0.98
N LEU A 205 -0.87 -14.62 -1.33
CA LEU A 205 -0.37 -13.27 -1.55
C LEU A 205 0.04 -13.13 -3.02
N GLU A 206 -0.45 -12.14 -3.73
CA GLU A 206 0.01 -11.87 -5.10
C GLU A 206 0.23 -10.38 -5.36
N MET A 207 1.13 -10.07 -6.30
CA MET A 207 1.31 -8.70 -6.78
C MET A 207 0.94 -8.62 -8.26
N ILE A 208 0.05 -7.70 -8.59
CA ILE A 208 -0.34 -7.41 -9.98
C ILE A 208 0.18 -6.07 -10.44
N PHE A 209 0.41 -6.00 -11.75
CA PHE A 209 0.89 -4.81 -12.43
C PHE A 209 -0.09 -4.48 -13.54
N ASN A 210 -0.77 -3.35 -13.43
CA ASN A 210 -1.72 -2.89 -14.44
C ASN A 210 -1.68 -1.37 -14.57
N SER A 211 -2.08 -0.85 -15.73
CA SER A 211 -2.25 0.59 -15.95
C SER A 211 -3.68 1.02 -15.58
N ALA A 212 -3.92 2.32 -15.47
CA ALA A 212 -5.27 2.87 -15.26
C ALA A 212 -6.26 2.47 -16.38
N GLY A 213 -5.77 2.20 -17.59
CA GLY A 213 -6.58 1.80 -18.75
C GLY A 213 -6.78 0.29 -18.90
N MET A 214 -6.43 -0.52 -17.89
CA MET A 214 -6.52 -1.99 -17.92
C MET A 214 -7.56 -2.55 -16.94
N PRO A 215 -8.85 -2.19 -17.09
CA PRO A 215 -9.91 -2.63 -16.18
C PRO A 215 -10.31 -4.09 -16.40
N ARG A 216 -10.18 -4.60 -17.64
CA ARG A 216 -10.51 -6.00 -17.99
C ARG A 216 -9.52 -6.96 -17.38
N GLU A 217 -8.24 -6.61 -17.44
CA GLU A 217 -7.14 -7.36 -16.85
C GLU A 217 -7.23 -7.36 -15.33
N PHE A 218 -7.58 -6.22 -14.72
CA PHE A 218 -7.85 -6.16 -13.28
C PHE A 218 -9.00 -7.10 -12.89
N ALA A 219 -10.16 -6.99 -13.54
CA ALA A 219 -11.32 -7.84 -13.23
C ALA A 219 -11.04 -9.33 -13.49
N ALA A 220 -10.39 -9.67 -14.61
CA ALA A 220 -10.01 -11.04 -14.94
C ALA A 220 -9.04 -11.62 -13.90
N PHE A 221 -8.06 -10.85 -13.46
CA PHE A 221 -7.17 -11.26 -12.39
C PHE A 221 -7.95 -11.52 -11.09
N MET A 222 -8.83 -10.60 -10.68
CA MET A 222 -9.59 -10.77 -9.44
C MET A 222 -10.47 -12.03 -9.46
N ASN A 223 -11.10 -12.34 -10.61
CA ASN A 223 -11.82 -13.61 -10.78
C ASN A 223 -10.88 -14.82 -10.59
N SER A 224 -9.80 -14.89 -11.36
CA SER A 224 -8.86 -16.01 -11.29
C SER A 224 -8.20 -16.16 -9.92
N PHE A 225 -7.83 -15.06 -9.29
CA PHE A 225 -7.21 -15.08 -7.96
C PHE A 225 -8.21 -15.58 -6.92
N THR A 226 -9.44 -15.06 -6.90
CA THR A 226 -10.45 -15.48 -5.91
C THR A 226 -10.80 -16.96 -6.08
N GLU A 227 -10.91 -17.45 -7.32
CA GLU A 227 -11.10 -18.89 -7.59
C GLU A 227 -10.01 -19.75 -6.96
N LYS A 228 -8.74 -19.35 -7.09
CA LYS A 228 -7.62 -20.04 -6.42
C LYS A 228 -7.72 -20.01 -4.89
N ILE A 229 -8.22 -18.92 -4.31
CA ILE A 229 -8.38 -18.83 -2.86
C ILE A 229 -9.55 -19.71 -2.37
N ILE A 230 -10.64 -19.81 -3.15
CA ILE A 230 -11.77 -20.71 -2.87
C ILE A 230 -11.27 -22.17 -2.78
N GLU A 231 -10.45 -22.61 -3.73
CA GLU A 231 -9.88 -23.97 -3.74
C GLU A 231 -9.04 -24.27 -2.48
N LYS A 232 -8.36 -23.26 -1.94
CA LYS A 232 -7.53 -23.39 -0.73
C LYS A 232 -8.32 -23.30 0.57
N LYS A 233 -9.62 -23.01 0.49
CA LYS A 233 -10.51 -22.72 1.62
C LYS A 233 -10.06 -21.52 2.46
N ARG A 234 -10.91 -21.10 3.38
CA ARG A 234 -10.59 -20.03 4.33
C ARG A 234 -9.49 -20.43 5.29
N ILE A 235 -8.74 -19.45 5.77
CA ILE A 235 -7.72 -19.65 6.79
C ILE A 235 -8.42 -19.81 8.14
N GLU A 236 -8.05 -20.85 8.90
CA GLU A 236 -8.47 -20.98 10.29
C GLU A 236 -7.76 -19.89 11.12
N ARG A 237 -8.54 -19.01 11.77
CA ARG A 237 -8.01 -17.83 12.48
C ARG A 237 -6.97 -18.16 13.54
N GLU A 238 -7.08 -19.31 14.19
CA GLU A 238 -6.13 -19.85 15.18
C GLU A 238 -4.72 -20.10 14.61
N LYS A 239 -4.58 -20.23 13.28
CA LYS A 239 -3.29 -20.47 12.61
C LYS A 239 -2.54 -19.19 12.24
N VAL A 240 -3.15 -18.01 12.38
CA VAL A 240 -2.58 -16.73 11.93
C VAL A 240 -2.14 -15.84 13.10
N SER A 241 -2.40 -16.22 14.35
CA SER A 241 -1.92 -15.48 15.53
C SER A 241 -0.39 -15.61 15.67
N VAL A 242 0.34 -14.87 14.84
CA VAL A 242 1.80 -14.71 14.94
C VAL A 242 2.16 -13.76 16.10
N PHE A 243 1.19 -12.95 16.53
CA PHE A 243 1.27 -12.07 17.67
C PHE A 243 0.16 -12.46 18.66
N ASN A 244 0.38 -13.50 19.47
CA ASN A 244 -0.30 -13.49 20.76
C ASN A 244 0.12 -12.19 21.43
N GLU A 245 -0.85 -11.33 21.78
CA GLU A 245 -0.58 -10.18 22.65
C GLU A 245 0.22 -10.71 23.84
N PRO A 246 1.38 -10.10 24.20
CA PRO A 246 1.94 -10.39 25.50
C PRO A 246 0.84 -10.08 26.50
N GLU A 247 0.46 -11.07 27.33
CA GLU A 247 -0.41 -10.84 28.48
C GLU A 247 0.19 -9.65 29.24
N ILE A 248 -0.43 -8.48 29.11
CA ILE A 248 -0.09 -7.33 29.93
C ILE A 248 -0.59 -7.76 31.32
N PRO A 249 0.30 -8.01 32.30
CA PRO A 249 -0.15 -8.34 33.64
C PRO A 249 -1.06 -7.19 34.07
N ALA A 250 -2.28 -7.53 34.49
CA ALA A 250 -3.15 -6.54 35.11
C ALA A 250 -2.32 -5.84 36.19
N GLU A 251 -2.29 -4.50 36.16
CA GLU A 251 -1.76 -3.74 37.27
C GLU A 251 -2.62 -4.12 38.48
N ASP A 252 -2.05 -4.90 39.41
CA ASP A 252 -2.63 -5.13 40.72
C ASP A 252 -2.74 -3.75 41.41
N ASP A 253 -3.95 -3.46 41.89
CA ASP A 253 -4.43 -2.20 42.49
C ASP A 253 -3.47 -1.48 43.47
#